data_AF-A0A957GKR7-F1
#
_entry.id   AF-A0A957GKR7-F1
#
_cell.length_a   1.000
_cell.length_b   1.000
_cell.length_c   1.000
_cell.angle_alpha   90.00
_cell.angle_beta   90.00
_cell.angle_gamma   90.00
#
_symmetry.space_group_name_H-M   'P 1'
#
loop_
_entity.id
_entity.type
_entity.pdbx_description
1 polymer ?
#
loop_
_entity_poly.entity_id
_entity_poly.type
_entity_poly.pdbx_seq_one_letter_code
_entity_poly.pdbx_strand_id
1 'polypeptide(L)'
;GLAYYAYSSLQGTLGPTPWLISMGVAPGDVEQAITTAIGEIARIQNEPVPADELADSQAFRTGSLPVSLETNSGLADVITDIEFYSLGLDYLLRYPSLINAITPVRIQAAAQKYLSTTQLAIAVAGP
;
A
#
# COMPACT_ATOMS: atom_id res chain seq x y z
N GLY A 1 -20.99 6.81 7.32
CA GLY A 1 -19.64 6.61 6.77
C GLY A 1 -18.77 7.74 7.27
N LEU A 2 -17.65 7.42 7.91
CA LEU A 2 -16.79 8.39 8.60
C LEU A 2 -15.97 9.26 7.64
N ALA A 3 -15.60 8.72 6.48
CA ALA A 3 -14.75 9.39 5.49
C ALA A 3 -15.39 9.38 4.10
N TYR A 4 -15.16 10.46 3.34
CA TYR A 4 -15.46 10.56 1.92
C TYR A 4 -14.47 9.73 1.08
N TYR A 5 -13.21 9.62 1.55
CA TYR A 5 -12.19 8.74 1.01
C TYR A 5 -11.23 8.32 2.11
N ALA A 6 -10.67 7.12 2.00
CA ALA A 6 -9.57 6.64 2.82
C ALA A 6 -8.67 5.74 1.95
N TYR A 7 -7.38 6.01 1.90
CA TYR A 7 -6.41 5.17 1.21
C TYR A 7 -5.06 5.25 1.89
N SER A 8 -4.20 4.26 1.62
CA SER A 8 -2.79 4.32 1.99
C SER A 8 -1.90 4.19 0.76
N SER A 9 -0.72 4.79 0.84
CA SER A 9 0.26 4.72 -0.24
C SER A 9 1.67 4.54 0.33
N LEU A 10 2.45 3.75 -0.40
CA LEU A 10 3.89 3.62 -0.24
C LEU A 10 4.50 3.81 -1.61
N GLN A 11 5.55 4.61 -1.70
CA GLN A 11 6.33 4.74 -2.93
C GLN A 11 7.71 4.11 -2.71
N GLY A 12 8.06 3.11 -3.52
CA GLY A 12 9.43 2.62 -3.56
C GLY A 12 10.33 3.67 -4.16
N THR A 13 11.44 4.01 -3.48
CA THR A 13 12.49 4.87 -4.01
C THR A 13 13.86 4.32 -3.57
N LEU A 14 14.94 4.91 -4.06
CA LEU A 14 16.29 4.58 -3.61
C LEU A 14 16.56 4.99 -2.15
N GLY A 15 15.73 5.86 -1.58
CA GLY A 15 15.84 6.36 -0.20
C GLY A 15 14.62 6.06 0.66
N PRO A 16 14.63 6.48 1.94
CA PRO A 16 13.50 6.33 2.83
C PRO A 16 12.33 7.19 2.35
N THR A 17 11.16 6.59 2.23
CA THR A 17 9.90 7.28 1.95
C THR A 17 8.88 6.99 3.03
N PRO A 18 8.02 7.97 3.36
CA PRO A 18 6.94 7.72 4.28
C PRO A 18 5.91 6.78 3.63
N TRP A 19 5.40 5.86 4.42
CA TRP A 19 4.07 5.30 4.18
C TRP A 19 3.04 6.30 4.69
N LEU A 20 2.01 6.56 3.88
CA LEU A 20 1.01 7.59 4.15
C LEU A 20 -0.37 6.96 4.24
N ILE A 21 -1.18 7.47 5.16
CA ILE A 21 -2.63 7.28 5.16
C ILE A 21 -3.27 8.65 4.94
N SER A 22 -4.17 8.71 3.97
CA SER A 22 -4.91 9.93 3.63
C SER A 22 -6.41 9.68 3.79
N MET A 23 -7.09 10.57 4.50
CA MET A 23 -8.53 10.50 4.73
C MET A 23 -9.17 11.88 4.62
N GLY A 24 -10.35 11.94 4.00
CA GLY A 24 -11.21 13.14 4.01
C GLY A 24 -12.42 12.89 4.90
N VAL A 25 -12.55 13.62 6.00
CA VAL A 25 -13.63 13.44 7.01
C VAL A 25 -14.32 14.75 7.35
N ALA A 26 -15.48 14.68 7.99
CA ALA A 26 -16.15 15.88 8.50
C ALA A 26 -15.34 16.53 9.63
N PRO A 27 -15.41 17.87 9.84
CA PRO A 27 -14.61 18.55 10.85
C PRO A 27 -14.77 18.00 12.28
N GLY A 28 -15.96 17.51 12.65
CA GLY A 28 -16.22 16.90 13.95
C GLY A 28 -15.66 15.49 14.14
N ASP A 29 -15.24 14.84 13.06
CA ASP A 29 -14.88 13.42 13.03
C ASP A 29 -13.36 13.18 12.96
N VAL A 30 -12.55 14.26 12.96
CA VAL A 30 -11.10 14.20 12.77
C VAL A 30 -10.42 13.31 13.81
N GLU A 31 -10.72 13.49 15.10
CA GLU A 31 -10.12 12.66 16.16
C GLU A 31 -10.51 11.19 16.05
N GLN A 32 -11.76 10.92 15.68
CA GLN A 32 -12.24 9.55 15.45
C GLN A 32 -11.53 8.91 14.26
N ALA A 33 -11.31 9.67 13.18
CA ALA A 33 -10.59 9.20 12.00
C ALA A 33 -9.13 8.85 12.32
N ILE A 34 -8.43 9.73 13.04
CA ILE A 34 -7.05 9.48 13.50
C ILE A 34 -6.98 8.22 14.37
N THR A 35 -7.87 8.11 15.36
CA THR A 35 -7.91 6.96 16.26
C THR A 35 -8.16 5.66 15.51
N THR A 36 -9.08 5.70 14.54
CA THR A 36 -9.40 4.54 13.69
C THR A 36 -8.19 4.14 12.84
N ALA A 37 -7.51 5.09 12.21
CA ALA A 37 -6.32 4.80 11.41
C ALA A 37 -5.18 4.18 12.24
N ILE A 38 -4.94 4.70 13.46
CA ILE A 38 -3.96 4.11 14.39
C ILE A 38 -4.38 2.70 14.80
N GLY A 39 -5.68 2.49 15.05
CA GLY A 39 -6.24 1.17 15.34
C GLY A 39 -6.01 0.17 14.21
N GLU A 40 -6.19 0.58 12.96
CA GLU A 40 -5.92 -0.26 11.79
C GLU A 40 -4.44 -0.63 11.63
N ILE A 41 -3.52 0.32 11.92
CA ILE A 41 -2.09 0.03 11.97
C ILE A 41 -1.80 -1.01 13.06
N ALA A 42 -2.38 -0.84 14.25
CA ALA A 42 -2.20 -1.82 15.33
C ALA A 42 -2.78 -3.18 14.96
N ARG A 43 -3.91 -3.22 14.25
CA ARG A 43 -4.57 -4.46 13.82
C ARG A 43 -3.68 -5.24 12.86
N ILE A 44 -3.18 -4.62 11.78
CA ILE A 44 -2.30 -5.32 10.82
C ILE A 44 -0.95 -5.76 11.42
N GLN A 45 -0.52 -5.13 12.52
CA GLN A 45 0.66 -5.56 13.28
C GLN A 45 0.40 -6.79 14.16
N ASN A 46 -0.81 -6.96 14.70
CA ASN A 46 -1.11 -7.97 15.72
C ASN A 46 -1.99 -9.12 15.21
N GLU A 47 -2.75 -8.89 14.15
CA GLU A 47 -3.67 -9.85 13.57
C GLU A 47 -3.24 -10.20 12.13
N PRO A 48 -3.26 -11.48 11.75
CA PRO A 48 -2.95 -11.86 10.38
C PRO A 48 -4.07 -11.37 9.44
N VAL A 49 -3.66 -10.83 8.29
CA VAL A 49 -4.60 -10.44 7.22
C VAL A 49 -5.42 -11.67 6.80
N PRO A 50 -6.76 -11.55 6.70
CA PRO A 50 -7.62 -12.62 6.23
C PRO A 50 -7.19 -13.14 4.85
N ALA A 51 -7.28 -14.47 4.65
CA ALA A 51 -6.77 -15.09 3.43
C ALA A 51 -7.55 -14.69 2.17
N ASP A 52 -8.84 -14.43 2.32
CA ASP A 52 -9.74 -13.90 1.29
C ASP A 52 -9.37 -12.46 0.91
N GLU A 53 -9.18 -11.57 1.89
CA GLU A 53 -8.73 -10.18 1.62
C GLU A 53 -7.36 -10.14 0.91
N LEU A 54 -6.44 -11.03 1.32
CA LEU A 54 -5.15 -11.15 0.65
C LEU A 54 -5.30 -11.67 -0.78
N ALA A 55 -6.12 -12.71 -0.99
CA ALA A 55 -6.34 -13.28 -2.31
C ALA A 55 -6.95 -12.24 -3.27
N ASP A 56 -7.94 -11.48 -2.82
CA ASP A 56 -8.55 -10.40 -3.59
C ASP A 56 -7.53 -9.32 -3.96
N SER A 57 -6.68 -8.92 -2.99
CA SER A 57 -5.61 -7.96 -3.23
C SER A 57 -4.57 -8.46 -4.24
N GLN A 58 -4.17 -9.73 -4.16
CA GLN A 58 -3.25 -10.37 -5.10
C GLN A 58 -3.84 -10.45 -6.51
N ALA A 59 -5.11 -10.86 -6.62
CA ALA A 59 -5.84 -10.92 -7.89
C ALA A 59 -5.96 -9.52 -8.53
N PHE A 60 -6.30 -8.50 -7.73
CA PHE A 60 -6.38 -7.13 -8.22
C PHE A 60 -5.02 -6.65 -8.76
N ARG A 61 -3.93 -6.83 -8.00
CA ARG A 61 -2.59 -6.38 -8.41
C ARG A 61 -2.13 -7.05 -9.68
N THR A 62 -2.27 -8.38 -9.76
CA THR A 62 -1.87 -9.15 -10.93
C THR A 62 -2.75 -8.88 -12.16
N GLY A 63 -4.06 -8.67 -11.96
CA GLY A 63 -4.99 -8.33 -13.04
C GLY A 63 -4.89 -6.88 -13.54
N SER A 64 -4.49 -5.94 -12.68
CA SER A 64 -4.35 -4.52 -13.05
C SER A 64 -3.09 -4.22 -13.87
N LEU A 65 -2.03 -5.04 -13.74
CA LEU A 65 -0.76 -4.80 -14.41
C LEU A 65 -0.91 -4.83 -15.95
N PRO A 66 -1.52 -5.85 -16.58
CA PRO A 66 -1.75 -5.85 -18.02
C PRO A 66 -2.50 -4.60 -18.51
N VAL A 67 -3.53 -4.17 -17.78
CA VAL A 67 -4.32 -2.97 -18.14
C VAL A 67 -3.44 -1.71 -18.13
N SER A 68 -2.54 -1.58 -17.14
CA SER A 68 -1.62 -0.44 -17.10
C SER A 68 -0.65 -0.40 -18.30
N LEU A 69 -0.33 -1.57 -18.88
CA LEU A 69 0.58 -1.70 -20.02
C LEU A 69 -0.08 -1.45 -21.38
N GLU A 70 -1.41 -1.31 -21.43
CA GLU A 70 -2.13 -1.05 -22.69
C GLU A 70 -1.87 0.36 -23.25
N THR A 71 -1.42 1.28 -22.41
CA THR A 71 -1.08 2.65 -22.80
C THR A 71 0.42 2.81 -23.01
N ASN A 72 0.81 3.62 -24.00
CA ASN A 72 2.22 3.94 -24.24
C ASN A 72 2.90 4.55 -23.00
N SER A 73 2.16 5.38 -22.25
CA SER A 73 2.67 5.99 -21.01
C SER A 73 2.92 4.93 -19.94
N GLY A 74 1.95 4.06 -19.66
CA GLY A 74 2.12 3.02 -18.64
C GLY A 74 3.21 2.00 -19.00
N LEU A 75 3.37 1.66 -20.29
CA LEU A 75 4.50 0.84 -20.74
C LEU A 75 5.84 1.56 -20.51
N ALA A 76 5.93 2.84 -20.86
CA ALA A 76 7.16 3.63 -20.66
C ALA A 76 7.53 3.75 -19.19
N ASP A 77 6.56 3.98 -18.31
CA ASP A 77 6.75 4.06 -16.86
C ASP A 77 7.32 2.74 -16.32
N VAL A 78 6.72 1.61 -16.70
CA VAL A 78 7.16 0.28 -16.25
C VAL A 78 8.56 -0.07 -16.74
N ILE A 79 8.90 0.23 -18.00
CA ILE A 79 10.25 0.01 -18.53
C ILE A 79 11.27 0.88 -17.78
N THR A 80 10.90 2.13 -17.50
CA THR A 80 11.75 3.06 -16.75
C THR A 80 12.02 2.54 -15.34
N ASP A 81 10.99 2.05 -14.65
CA ASP A 81 11.15 1.45 -13.31
C ASP A 81 12.00 0.18 -13.33
N ILE A 82 11.83 -0.69 -14.33
CA ILE A 82 12.64 -1.92 -14.46
C ILE A 82 14.13 -1.59 -14.58
N GLU A 83 14.48 -0.60 -15.39
CA GLU A 83 15.88 -0.18 -15.56
C GLU A 83 16.39 0.55 -14.31
N PHE A 84 15.64 1.55 -13.84
CA PHE A 84 16.04 2.40 -12.72
C PHE A 84 16.27 1.61 -11.42
N TYR A 85 15.42 0.62 -11.14
CA TYR A 85 15.57 -0.25 -9.97
C TYR A 85 16.31 -1.56 -10.28
N SER A 86 16.82 -1.74 -11.51
CA SER A 86 17.54 -2.94 -11.94
C SER A 86 16.78 -4.24 -11.64
N LEU A 87 15.48 -4.27 -11.96
CA LEU A 87 14.58 -5.38 -11.62
C LEU A 87 14.79 -6.64 -12.48
N GLY A 88 15.47 -6.48 -13.63
CA GLY A 88 15.69 -7.51 -14.64
C GLY A 88 14.60 -7.52 -15.72
N LEU A 89 14.98 -7.84 -16.96
CA LEU A 89 14.08 -7.82 -18.13
C LEU A 89 12.95 -8.86 -18.04
N ASP A 90 13.10 -9.86 -17.17
CA ASP A 90 12.10 -10.89 -16.89
C ASP A 90 11.13 -10.49 -15.76
N TYR A 91 11.23 -9.28 -15.20
CA TYR A 91 10.46 -8.85 -14.04
C TYR A 91 8.95 -8.98 -14.26
N LEU A 92 8.44 -8.60 -15.43
CA LEU A 92 7.01 -8.71 -15.74
C LEU A 92 6.52 -10.16 -15.81
N LEU A 93 7.38 -11.10 -16.21
CA LEU A 93 7.08 -12.54 -16.20
C LEU A 93 7.07 -13.09 -14.77
N ARG A 94 7.96 -12.59 -13.91
CA ARG A 94 8.04 -12.99 -12.49
C ARG A 94 6.99 -12.31 -11.61
N TYR A 95 6.45 -11.17 -12.01
CA TYR A 95 5.58 -10.33 -11.17
C TYR A 95 4.40 -11.09 -10.54
N PRO A 96 3.60 -11.89 -11.29
CA PRO A 96 2.51 -12.64 -10.69
C PRO A 96 2.99 -13.61 -9.60
N SER A 97 4.09 -14.32 -9.84
CA SER A 97 4.67 -15.25 -8.87
C SER A 97 5.21 -14.51 -7.63
N LEU A 98 5.81 -13.33 -7.81
CA LEU A 98 6.30 -12.51 -6.70
C LEU A 98 5.15 -12.04 -5.79
N ILE A 99 4.04 -11.58 -6.39
CA ILE A 99 2.85 -11.13 -5.66
C ILE A 99 2.17 -12.31 -4.95
N ASN A 100 1.99 -13.43 -5.63
CA ASN A 100 1.33 -14.62 -5.08
C ASN A 100 2.17 -15.33 -4.00
N ALA A 101 3.49 -15.09 -3.95
CA ALA A 101 4.36 -15.59 -2.89
C ALA A 101 4.30 -14.76 -1.58
N ILE A 102 3.50 -13.69 -1.54
CA ILE A 102 3.24 -12.92 -0.32
C ILE A 102 2.27 -13.72 0.56
N THR A 103 2.57 -13.80 1.85
CA THR A 103 1.77 -14.53 2.84
C THR A 103 1.33 -13.60 3.97
N PRO A 104 0.25 -13.92 4.72
CA PRO A 104 -0.18 -13.12 5.87
C PRO A 104 0.96 -12.92 6.89
N VAL A 105 1.79 -13.94 7.10
CA VAL A 105 2.96 -13.88 7.99
C VAL A 105 3.99 -12.87 7.50
N ARG A 106 4.28 -12.82 6.19
CA ARG A 106 5.21 -11.83 5.62
C ARG A 106 4.67 -10.41 5.72
N ILE A 107 3.37 -10.23 5.55
CA ILE A 107 2.70 -8.93 5.70
C ILE A 107 2.80 -8.47 7.16
N GLN A 108 2.45 -9.33 8.11
CA GLN A 108 2.52 -9.01 9.53
C GLN A 108 3.95 -8.68 9.97
N ALA A 109 4.94 -9.47 9.54
CA ALA A 109 6.35 -9.19 9.83
C ALA A 109 6.81 -7.84 9.24
N ALA A 110 6.36 -7.48 8.03
CA ALA A 110 6.64 -6.18 7.45
C ALA A 110 5.94 -5.04 8.23
N ALA A 111 4.67 -5.24 8.62
CA ALA A 111 3.91 -4.26 9.39
C ALA A 111 4.56 -3.98 10.76
N GLN A 112 5.01 -5.02 11.47
CA GLN A 112 5.71 -4.89 12.74
C GLN A 112 7.07 -4.21 12.61
N LYS A 113 7.76 -4.42 11.47
CA LYS A 113 9.09 -3.86 11.24
C LYS A 113 9.06 -2.39 10.80
N TYR A 114 8.10 -2.02 9.96
CA TYR A 114 8.12 -0.75 9.25
C TYR A 114 7.02 0.23 9.66
N LEU A 115 5.87 -0.26 10.14
CA LEU A 115 4.81 0.62 10.62
C LEU A 115 5.00 0.91 12.10
N SER A 116 4.60 2.12 12.53
CA SER A 116 4.66 2.52 13.93
C SER A 116 3.37 3.21 14.32
N THR A 117 2.82 2.85 15.47
CA THR A 117 1.68 3.54 16.09
C THR A 117 2.12 4.72 16.96
N THR A 118 3.42 4.86 17.24
CA THR A 118 3.98 5.88 18.15
C THR A 118 4.84 6.92 17.44
N GLN A 119 5.40 6.59 16.26
CA GLN A 119 6.21 7.47 15.44
C GLN A 119 5.43 7.90 14.19
N LEU A 120 4.38 8.68 14.41
CA LEU A 120 3.49 9.16 13.36
C LEU A 120 3.60 10.68 13.24
N ALA A 121 3.71 11.18 11.99
CA ALA A 121 3.50 12.58 11.68
C ALA A 121 2.06 12.76 11.19
N ILE A 122 1.25 13.51 11.92
CA ILE A 122 -0.15 13.76 11.59
C ILE A 122 -0.30 15.23 11.18
N ALA A 123 -0.81 15.45 9.97
CA ALA A 123 -1.15 16.76 9.47
C ALA A 123 -2.67 16.81 9.18
N VAL A 124 -3.34 17.83 9.69
CA VAL A 124 -4.77 18.07 9.47
C VAL A 124 -4.93 19.45 8.85
N ALA A 125 -5.66 19.51 7.75
CA ALA A 125 -6.09 20.76 7.13
C ALA A 125 -7.62 20.83 7.20
N GLY A 126 -8.15 21.86 7.86
CA GLY A 126 -9.58 22.09 8.04
C GLY A 126 -9.92 23.59 7.94
N PRO A 127 -11.22 23.92 7.86
CA PRO A 127 -11.69 25.31 7.93
C PRO A 127 -11.39 25.98 9.28
#